data_AF-A0AA41YF10-F1
#
_entry.id   AF-A0AA41YF10-F1
#
_cell.length_a   1.000
_cell.length_b   1.000
_cell.length_c   1.000
_cell.angle_alpha   90.00
_cell.angle_beta   90.00
_cell.angle_gamma   90.00
#
_symmetry.space_group_name_H-M   'P 1'
#
loop_
_entity.id
_entity.type
_entity.pdbx_description
1 polymer ?
#
loop_
_entity_poly.entity_id
_entity_poly.type
_entity_poly.pdbx_seq_one_letter_code
_entity_poly.pdbx_strand_id
1 'polypeptide(L)'
;MEDLAIGTRVKHPVYGEGIVSRSHLTIYEIFFERGGKMELTKYNADLDIISAPEEKPRTGLTLAEVEKAMTYVLDKYQGLTYAVKMADKWKDGTLEMKPANPELQSKEVPMETFFHKIVMLRDRLRVLEQNINSHPKLDDDDKVQLQQYITRAYGSLTTFNILFAEKDDYFKGQSK
;
A
#
# COMPACT_ATOMS: atom_id res chain seq x y z
N MET A 1 -27.37 17.73 3.22
CA MET A 1 -28.38 16.69 3.49
C MET A 1 -27.65 15.45 3.94
N GLU A 2 -28.13 14.80 5.00
CA GLU A 2 -27.57 13.53 5.45
C GLU A 2 -27.79 12.45 4.38
N ASP A 3 -26.80 11.58 4.17
CA ASP A 3 -26.91 10.47 3.23
C ASP A 3 -27.97 9.46 3.72
N LEU A 4 -28.93 9.13 2.86
CA LEU A 4 -30.00 8.20 3.20
C LEU A 4 -29.47 6.78 3.13
N ALA A 5 -29.60 6.07 4.25
CA ALA A 5 -29.12 4.72 4.35
C ALA A 5 -30.04 3.76 3.57
N ILE A 6 -29.48 2.65 3.08
CA ILE A 6 -30.26 1.58 2.43
C ILE A 6 -31.31 1.07 3.42
N GLY A 7 -32.55 0.90 2.97
CA GLY A 7 -33.70 0.55 3.81
C GLY A 7 -34.49 1.74 4.38
N THR A 8 -34.04 2.98 4.14
CA THR A 8 -34.81 4.18 4.52
C THR A 8 -36.12 4.26 3.71
N ARG A 9 -37.24 4.47 4.40
CA ARG A 9 -38.54 4.73 3.76
C ARG A 9 -38.69 6.23 3.52
N VAL A 10 -38.98 6.57 2.27
CA VAL A 10 -39.14 7.94 1.78
C VAL A 10 -40.48 8.09 1.08
N LYS A 11 -40.97 9.32 0.98
CA LYS A 11 -42.17 9.67 0.22
C LYS A 11 -41.83 10.71 -0.82
N HIS A 12 -42.21 10.45 -2.06
CA HIS A 12 -42.11 11.40 -3.16
C HIS A 12 -43.50 11.94 -3.53
N PRO A 13 -43.66 13.25 -3.80
CA PRO A 13 -44.95 13.86 -4.12
C PRO A 13 -45.70 13.17 -5.28
N VAL A 14 -44.95 12.71 -6.28
CA VAL A 14 -45.49 12.08 -7.50
C VAL A 14 -45.61 10.56 -7.38
N TYR A 15 -44.63 9.89 -6.77
CA TYR A 15 -44.48 8.42 -6.85
C TYR A 15 -44.97 7.70 -5.60
N GLY A 16 -45.38 8.45 -4.57
CA GLY A 16 -45.85 7.88 -3.31
C GLY A 16 -44.71 7.42 -2.42
N GLU A 17 -44.98 6.43 -1.57
CA GLU A 17 -43.98 5.88 -0.65
C GLU A 17 -43.03 4.93 -1.38
N GLY A 18 -41.78 4.92 -0.94
CA GLY A 18 -40.73 4.10 -1.51
C GLY A 18 -39.63 3.79 -0.52
N ILE A 19 -38.80 2.80 -0.88
CA ILE A 19 -37.68 2.35 -0.06
C ILE A 19 -36.37 2.51 -0.82
N VAL A 20 -35.35 3.06 -0.16
CA VAL A 20 -34.01 3.19 -0.72
C VAL A 20 -33.38 1.80 -0.82
N SER A 21 -33.14 1.33 -2.05
CA SER A 21 -32.53 0.03 -2.31
C SER A 21 -31.00 0.11 -2.43
N ARG A 22 -30.46 1.20 -3.01
CA ARG A 22 -29.02 1.47 -3.08
C ARG A 22 -28.73 2.98 -2.99
N SER A 23 -27.59 3.31 -2.40
CA SER A 23 -27.04 4.67 -2.39
C SER A 23 -25.70 4.66 -3.12
N HIS A 24 -25.63 5.35 -4.26
CA HIS A 24 -24.39 5.58 -5.02
C HIS A 24 -23.79 6.93 -4.61
N LEU A 25 -22.65 7.33 -5.18
CA LEU A 25 -22.00 8.61 -4.84
C LEU A 25 -22.89 9.84 -5.09
N THR A 26 -23.69 9.84 -6.16
CA THR A 26 -24.46 11.02 -6.62
C THR A 26 -25.96 10.78 -6.78
N ILE A 27 -26.41 9.52 -6.73
CA ILE A 27 -27.80 9.12 -6.95
C ILE A 27 -28.28 8.11 -5.90
N TYR A 28 -29.58 8.10 -5.63
CA TYR A 28 -30.29 7.05 -4.91
C TYR A 28 -31.07 6.18 -5.90
N GLU A 29 -30.99 4.86 -5.72
CA GLU A 29 -31.94 3.93 -6.32
C GLU A 29 -33.07 3.66 -5.32
N ILE A 30 -34.29 4.05 -5.67
CA ILE A 30 -35.47 3.98 -4.80
C ILE A 30 -36.56 3.17 -5.51
N PHE A 31 -37.17 2.22 -4.81
CA PHE A 31 -38.35 1.52 -5.30
C PHE A 31 -39.59 2.17 -4.70
N PHE A 32 -40.40 2.80 -5.56
CA PHE A 32 -41.67 3.40 -5.19
C PHE A 32 -42.82 2.44 -5.45
N GLU A 33 -43.83 2.44 -4.58
CA GLU A 33 -45.01 1.58 -4.72
C GLU A 33 -45.79 1.85 -6.01
N ARG A 34 -45.89 3.12 -6.43
CA ARG A 34 -46.63 3.52 -7.63
C ARG A 34 -45.75 3.74 -8.86
N GLY A 35 -44.43 3.84 -8.68
CA GLY A 35 -43.46 4.23 -9.71
C GLY A 35 -42.47 3.14 -10.11
N GLY A 36 -42.40 2.03 -9.37
CA GLY A 36 -41.37 1.01 -9.58
C GLY A 36 -39.97 1.51 -9.21
N LYS A 37 -38.94 0.97 -9.87
CA LYS A 37 -37.54 1.38 -9.66
C LYS A 37 -37.27 2.74 -10.28
N MET A 38 -36.77 3.69 -9.49
CA MET A 38 -36.40 5.02 -9.93
C MET A 38 -35.01 5.42 -9.43
N GLU A 39 -34.32 6.22 -10.23
CA GLU A 39 -33.03 6.80 -9.89
C GLU A 39 -33.19 8.31 -9.69
N LEU A 40 -32.93 8.79 -8.48
CA LEU A 40 -33.07 10.20 -8.12
C LEU A 40 -31.72 10.76 -7.67
N THR A 41 -31.41 11.99 -8.09
CA THR A 41 -30.16 12.66 -7.68
C THR A 41 -30.20 13.06 -6.22
N LYS A 42 -29.10 12.89 -5.48
CA LYS A 42 -29.03 13.29 -4.05
C LYS A 42 -29.21 14.79 -3.83
N TYR A 43 -28.98 15.61 -4.86
CA TYR A 43 -28.96 17.07 -4.77
C TYR A 43 -30.34 17.71 -4.91
N ASN A 44 -31.28 17.06 -5.60
CA ASN A 44 -32.59 17.62 -5.95
C ASN A 44 -33.74 16.60 -5.78
N ALA A 45 -33.62 15.67 -4.84
CA ALA A 45 -34.71 14.73 -4.58
C ALA A 45 -35.75 15.35 -3.64
N ASP A 46 -36.95 15.63 -4.15
CA ASP A 46 -38.12 16.01 -3.35
C ASP A 46 -38.61 14.77 -2.56
N LEU A 47 -37.92 14.45 -1.47
CA LEU A 47 -38.17 13.27 -0.65
C LEU A 47 -38.41 13.64 0.82
N ASP A 48 -39.59 13.28 1.32
CA ASP A 48 -39.89 13.32 2.74
C ASP A 48 -39.47 12.00 3.40
N ILE A 49 -38.70 12.05 4.48
CA ILE A 49 -38.23 10.86 5.19
C ILE A 49 -39.33 10.40 6.16
N ILE A 50 -39.87 9.19 5.95
CA ILE A 50 -40.91 8.62 6.82
C ILE A 50 -40.28 7.83 7.99
N SER A 51 -39.26 7.02 7.69
CA SER A 51 -38.55 6.25 8.72
C SER A 51 -37.15 5.87 8.24
N ALA A 52 -36.14 6.16 9.06
CA ALA A 52 -34.78 5.68 8.85
C ALA A 52 -34.48 4.53 9.84
N PRO A 53 -33.78 3.46 9.42
CA PRO A 53 -33.27 2.46 10.36
C PRO A 53 -32.25 3.08 11.33
N GLU A 54 -32.25 2.65 12.60
CA GLU A 54 -31.31 3.13 13.64
C GLU A 54 -29.84 2.83 13.28
N GLU A 55 -29.60 1.74 12.55
CA GLU A 55 -28.29 1.44 11.97
C GLU A 55 -28.24 1.94 10.53
N LYS A 56 -27.46 3.01 10.30
CA LYS A 56 -27.12 3.47 8.95
C LYS A 56 -26.16 2.43 8.31
N PRO A 57 -26.56 1.61 7.32
CA PRO A 57 -25.60 0.83 6.54
C PRO A 57 -24.57 1.77 5.91
N ARG A 58 -23.29 1.47 6.17
CA ARG A 58 -22.11 2.21 5.68
C ARG A 58 -22.19 2.34 4.15
N THR A 59 -22.58 3.51 3.68
CA THR A 59 -22.67 3.85 2.26
C THR A 59 -21.55 4.82 1.95
N GLY A 60 -20.35 4.27 1.75
CA GLY A 60 -19.15 5.02 1.43
C GLY A 60 -17.91 4.31 1.95
N LEU A 61 -16.83 4.37 1.16
CA LEU A 61 -15.51 4.06 1.68
C LEU A 61 -15.14 5.12 2.71
N THR A 62 -14.83 4.68 3.91
CA THR A 62 -14.23 5.55 4.93
C THR A 62 -12.87 6.04 4.45
N LEU A 63 -12.42 7.20 4.95
CA LEU A 63 -11.08 7.70 4.67
C LEU A 63 -10.00 6.64 5.00
N ALA A 64 -10.21 5.86 6.06
CA ALA A 64 -9.35 4.76 6.46
C ALA A 64 -9.32 3.61 5.44
N GLU A 65 -10.44 3.31 4.77
CA GLU A 65 -10.49 2.31 3.70
C GLU A 65 -9.82 2.81 2.41
N VAL A 66 -9.96 4.11 2.10
CA VAL A 66 -9.24 4.76 0.99
C VAL A 66 -7.74 4.78 1.27
N GLU A 67 -7.33 5.12 2.48
CA GLU A 67 -5.94 5.07 2.92
C GLU A 67 -5.39 3.65 2.81
N LYS A 68 -6.11 2.65 3.32
CA LYS A 68 -5.70 1.24 3.22
C LYS A 68 -5.58 0.77 1.77
N ALA A 69 -6.49 1.19 0.89
CA ALA A 69 -6.42 0.88 -0.54
C ALA A 69 -5.24 1.58 -1.21
N MET A 70 -4.98 2.84 -0.89
CA MET A 70 -3.82 3.58 -1.39
C MET A 70 -2.50 3.00 -0.87
N THR A 71 -2.39 2.69 0.41
CA THR A 71 -1.23 2.02 1.00
C THR A 71 -1.01 0.67 0.33
N TYR A 72 -2.07 -0.11 0.10
CA TYR A 72 -1.98 -1.37 -0.63
C TYR A 72 -1.47 -1.18 -2.06
N VAL A 73 -1.95 -0.17 -2.79
CA VAL A 73 -1.48 0.13 -4.16
C VAL A 73 -0.03 0.63 -4.15
N LEU A 74 0.33 1.54 -3.26
CA LEU A 74 1.69 2.07 -3.15
C LEU A 74 2.70 1.02 -2.72
N ASP A 75 2.31 0.10 -1.83
CA ASP A 75 3.13 -1.06 -1.44
C ASP A 75 3.26 -2.07 -2.58
N LYS A 76 2.14 -2.36 -3.27
CA LYS A 76 2.08 -3.28 -4.42
C LYS A 76 2.90 -2.80 -5.62
N TYR A 77 2.86 -1.49 -5.91
CA TYR A 77 3.58 -0.89 -7.04
C TYR A 77 4.88 -0.21 -6.63
N GLN A 78 5.29 -0.35 -5.36
CA GLN A 78 6.55 0.16 -4.83
C GLN A 78 6.79 1.65 -5.13
N GLY A 79 5.72 2.45 -5.17
CA GLY A 79 5.79 3.91 -5.40
C GLY A 79 6.39 4.68 -4.23
N LEU A 80 6.52 4.02 -3.08
CA LEU A 80 7.27 4.49 -1.92
C LEU A 80 8.63 3.79 -1.91
N THR A 81 9.64 4.45 -2.46
CA THR A 81 11.00 4.22 -1.94
C THR A 81 10.94 4.70 -0.50
N TYR A 82 10.77 3.78 0.47
CA TYR A 82 10.89 4.15 1.87
C TYR A 82 12.20 4.91 2.02
N ALA A 83 12.14 6.15 2.52
CA ALA A 83 13.31 6.98 2.71
C ALA A 83 14.13 6.39 3.87
N VAL A 84 14.91 5.36 3.56
CA VAL A 84 15.82 4.73 4.49
C VAL A 84 16.84 5.78 4.93
N LYS A 85 16.97 5.98 6.23
CA LYS A 85 17.93 6.93 6.78
C LYS A 85 19.27 6.23 7.01
N MET A 86 20.33 6.88 6.53
CA MET A 86 21.70 6.51 6.89
C MET A 86 21.99 6.94 8.33
N ALA A 87 22.74 6.13 9.08
CA ALA A 87 23.15 6.47 10.44
C ALA A 87 24.00 7.76 10.45
N ASP A 88 23.74 8.64 11.41
CA ASP A 88 24.32 10.00 11.44
C ASP A 88 25.86 10.03 11.41
N LYS A 89 26.50 8.99 11.97
CA LYS A 89 27.97 8.86 12.01
C LYS A 89 28.66 8.75 10.63
N TRP A 90 27.87 8.53 9.57
CA TRP A 90 28.36 8.35 8.21
C TRP A 90 28.05 9.53 7.28
N LYS A 91 27.32 10.54 7.77
CA LYS A 91 26.96 11.74 6.98
C LYS A 91 28.22 12.50 6.55
N ASP A 92 28.22 12.97 5.31
CA ASP A 92 29.32 13.68 4.66
C ASP A 92 30.64 12.87 4.65
N GLY A 93 30.54 11.57 4.88
CA GLY A 93 31.68 10.64 4.88
C GLY A 93 32.07 10.20 3.47
N THR A 94 33.26 9.62 3.36
CA THR A 94 33.77 9.06 2.10
C THR A 94 34.27 7.64 2.32
N LEU A 95 33.89 6.73 1.42
CA LEU A 95 34.46 5.38 1.31
C LEU A 95 35.67 5.44 0.38
N GLU A 96 36.85 5.10 0.90
CA GLU A 96 38.09 5.03 0.13
C GLU A 96 38.48 3.56 -0.13
N MET A 97 38.52 3.16 -1.39
CA MET A 97 39.03 1.85 -1.81
C MET A 97 40.51 1.97 -2.15
N LYS A 98 41.35 1.50 -1.23
CA LYS A 98 42.81 1.53 -1.37
C LYS A 98 43.34 0.27 -2.06
N PRO A 99 44.03 0.39 -3.21
CA PRO A 99 44.74 -0.73 -3.80
C PRO A 99 45.94 -1.13 -2.93
N ALA A 100 46.30 -2.42 -2.94
CA ALA A 100 47.50 -2.90 -2.25
C ALA A 100 48.81 -2.42 -2.91
N ASN A 101 48.76 -2.08 -4.21
CA ASN A 101 49.88 -1.46 -4.92
C ASN A 101 49.86 0.06 -4.66
N PRO A 102 50.91 0.63 -4.02
CA PRO A 102 50.99 2.08 -3.73
C PRO A 102 51.07 2.97 -4.98
N GLU A 103 51.41 2.42 -6.14
CA GLU A 103 51.48 3.18 -7.41
C GLU A 103 50.10 3.44 -8.02
N LEU A 104 49.05 2.76 -7.55
CA LEU A 104 47.69 2.91 -8.04
C LEU A 104 46.90 3.91 -7.19
N GLN A 105 46.11 4.74 -7.85
CA GLN A 105 45.28 5.73 -7.16
C GLN A 105 44.10 5.07 -6.43
N SER A 106 43.86 5.50 -5.19
CA SER A 106 42.65 5.16 -4.43
C SER A 106 41.40 5.64 -5.15
N LYS A 107 40.33 4.84 -5.07
CA LYS A 107 39.00 5.26 -5.54
C LYS A 107 38.16 5.71 -4.36
N GLU A 108 37.75 6.97 -4.38
CA GLU A 108 36.85 7.56 -3.39
C GLU A 108 35.41 7.54 -3.88
N VAL A 109 34.49 7.25 -2.96
CA VAL A 109 33.04 7.23 -3.21
C VAL A 109 32.34 7.91 -2.02
N PRO A 110 31.49 8.93 -2.24
CA PRO A 110 30.70 9.52 -1.16
C PRO A 110 29.84 8.47 -0.45
N MET A 111 29.77 8.54 0.87
CA MET A 111 29.08 7.53 1.67
C MET A 111 27.59 7.46 1.36
N GLU A 112 26.95 8.60 1.05
CA GLU A 112 25.56 8.70 0.60
C GLU A 112 25.34 7.94 -0.71
N THR A 113 26.28 8.07 -1.65
CA THR A 113 26.22 7.36 -2.94
C THR A 113 26.35 5.86 -2.74
N PHE A 114 27.28 5.44 -1.87
CA PHE A 114 27.43 4.03 -1.53
C PHE A 114 26.18 3.49 -0.84
N PHE A 115 25.67 4.19 0.16
CA PHE A 115 24.46 3.82 0.90
C PHE A 115 23.25 3.69 -0.03
N HIS A 116 23.04 4.63 -0.94
CA HIS A 116 21.96 4.56 -1.93
C HIS A 116 22.07 3.29 -2.80
N LYS A 117 23.29 2.85 -3.16
CA LYS A 117 23.50 1.59 -3.87
C LYS A 117 23.14 0.36 -3.03
N ILE A 118 23.44 0.38 -1.73
CA ILE A 118 23.05 -0.69 -0.80
C ILE A 118 21.52 -0.77 -0.66
N VAL A 119 20.84 0.37 -0.53
CA VAL A 119 19.37 0.43 -0.49
C VAL A 119 18.76 -0.09 -1.80
N MET A 120 19.27 0.34 -2.96
CA MET A 120 18.81 -0.18 -4.25
C MET A 120 18.99 -1.70 -4.39
N LEU A 121 20.08 -2.26 -3.85
CA LEU A 121 20.33 -3.70 -3.87
C LEU A 121 19.29 -4.44 -3.01
N ARG A 122 19.00 -3.93 -1.80
CA ARG A 122 17.95 -4.45 -0.92
C ARG A 122 16.60 -4.50 -1.64
N ASP A 123 16.23 -3.41 -2.30
CA ASP A 123 14.95 -3.30 -2.98
C ASP A 123 14.85 -4.29 -4.15
N ARG A 124 15.94 -4.49 -4.90
CA ARG A 124 16.00 -5.49 -5.99
C ARG A 124 15.86 -6.92 -5.47
N LEU A 125 16.49 -7.26 -4.35
CA LEU A 125 16.33 -8.59 -3.72
C LEU A 125 14.88 -8.81 -3.26
N ARG A 126 14.24 -7.79 -2.70
CA ARG A 126 12.82 -7.85 -2.31
C ARG A 126 11.91 -8.06 -3.51
N VAL A 127 12.14 -7.35 -4.62
CA VAL A 127 11.41 -7.55 -5.88
C VAL A 127 11.61 -8.97 -6.42
N LEU A 128 12.84 -9.46 -6.39
CA LEU A 128 13.15 -10.81 -6.83
C LEU A 128 12.38 -11.86 -6.02
N GLU A 129 12.34 -11.72 -4.70
CA GLU A 129 11.57 -12.59 -3.81
C GLU A 129 10.07 -12.58 -4.12
N GLN A 130 9.49 -11.39 -4.33
CA GLN A 130 8.08 -11.25 -4.73
C GLN A 130 7.80 -11.94 -6.07
N ASN A 131 8.66 -11.73 -7.07
CA ASN A 131 8.52 -12.35 -8.38
C ASN A 131 8.56 -13.87 -8.31
N ILE A 132 9.43 -14.44 -7.47
CA ILE A 132 9.51 -15.88 -7.24
C ILE A 132 8.23 -16.39 -6.58
N ASN A 133 7.72 -15.68 -5.56
CA ASN A 133 6.50 -16.06 -4.86
C ASN A 133 5.27 -16.10 -5.78
N SER A 134 5.15 -15.13 -6.70
CA SER A 134 4.05 -15.04 -7.67
C SER A 134 4.30 -15.79 -8.99
N HIS A 135 5.43 -16.52 -9.14
CA HIS A 135 5.78 -17.11 -10.41
C HIS A 135 4.83 -18.27 -10.77
N PRO A 136 4.15 -18.24 -11.94
CA PRO A 136 3.09 -19.20 -12.26
C PRO A 136 3.60 -20.60 -12.61
N LYS A 137 4.90 -20.75 -12.90
CA LYS A 137 5.52 -22.01 -13.32
C LYS A 137 6.43 -22.66 -12.26
N LEU A 138 6.62 -22.01 -11.11
CA LEU A 138 7.41 -22.60 -10.03
C LEU A 138 6.46 -23.36 -9.11
N ASP A 139 6.83 -24.59 -8.77
CA ASP A 139 6.16 -25.33 -7.71
C ASP A 139 6.59 -24.81 -6.32
N ASP A 140 5.97 -25.34 -5.28
CA ASP A 140 6.19 -24.86 -3.91
C ASP A 140 7.59 -25.23 -3.39
N ASP A 141 8.15 -26.37 -3.80
CA ASP A 141 9.48 -26.81 -3.37
C ASP A 141 10.59 -25.92 -3.98
N ASP A 142 10.50 -25.62 -5.28
CA ASP A 142 11.39 -24.70 -5.98
C ASP A 142 11.33 -23.29 -5.37
N LYS A 143 10.12 -22.80 -5.07
CA LYS A 143 9.94 -21.50 -4.40
C LYS A 143 10.63 -21.46 -3.05
N VAL A 144 10.46 -22.49 -2.23
CA VAL A 144 11.10 -22.59 -0.92
C VAL A 144 12.63 -22.59 -1.06
N GLN A 145 13.18 -23.37 -1.99
CA GLN A 145 14.64 -23.41 -2.20
C GLN A 145 15.21 -22.05 -2.63
N LEU A 146 14.54 -21.36 -3.55
CA LEU A 146 14.95 -20.04 -4.02
C LEU A 146 14.82 -18.97 -2.93
N GLN A 147 13.72 -18.99 -2.16
CA GLN A 147 13.53 -18.10 -1.00
C GLN A 147 14.64 -18.31 0.03
N GLN A 148 15.00 -19.55 0.36
CA GLN A 148 16.13 -19.82 1.27
C GLN A 148 17.46 -19.28 0.73
N TYR A 149 17.69 -19.31 -0.58
CA TYR A 149 18.88 -18.70 -1.19
C TYR A 149 18.85 -17.17 -1.04
N ILE A 150 17.71 -16.52 -1.27
CA ILE A 150 17.53 -15.09 -1.05
C ILE A 150 17.77 -14.73 0.43
N THR A 151 17.25 -15.49 1.38
CA THR A 151 17.50 -15.27 2.81
C THR A 151 18.99 -15.37 3.16
N ARG A 152 19.73 -16.30 2.53
CA ARG A 152 21.19 -16.37 2.67
C ARG A 152 21.90 -15.16 2.05
N ALA A 153 21.42 -14.65 0.92
CA ALA A 153 21.92 -13.42 0.32
C ALA A 153 21.68 -12.20 1.21
N TYR A 154 20.53 -12.09 1.87
CA TYR A 154 20.33 -11.07 2.92
C TYR A 154 21.29 -11.24 4.09
N GLY A 155 21.56 -12.48 4.50
CA GLY A 155 22.53 -12.79 5.54
C GLY A 155 23.95 -12.29 5.25
N SER A 156 24.42 -12.38 4.00
CA SER A 156 25.76 -11.90 3.61
C SER A 156 25.88 -10.37 3.60
N LEU A 157 24.75 -9.65 3.56
CA LEU A 157 24.70 -8.19 3.58
C LEU A 157 24.62 -7.60 5.00
N THR A 158 24.50 -8.43 6.03
CA THR A 158 24.37 -7.99 7.44
C THR A 158 25.54 -7.13 7.92
N THR A 159 26.73 -7.28 7.33
CA THR A 159 27.90 -6.40 7.58
C THR A 159 27.57 -4.92 7.34
N PHE A 160 26.69 -4.61 6.38
CA PHE A 160 26.30 -3.25 6.04
C PHE A 160 25.21 -2.68 6.95
N ASN A 161 24.70 -3.44 7.93
CA ASN A 161 23.70 -2.94 8.89
C ASN A 161 24.19 -1.72 9.67
N ILE A 162 25.51 -1.57 9.84
CA ILE A 162 26.12 -0.41 10.50
C ILE A 162 25.82 0.94 9.81
N LEU A 163 25.38 0.91 8.55
CA LEU A 163 25.05 2.09 7.74
C LEU A 163 23.62 2.60 7.99
N PHE A 164 22.73 1.77 8.53
CA PHE A 164 21.33 2.11 8.72
C PHE A 164 21.10 2.78 10.07
N ALA A 165 20.24 3.80 10.09
CA ALA A 165 19.87 4.49 11.34
C ALA A 165 18.93 3.62 12.21
N GLU A 166 17.97 2.95 11.57
CA GLU A 166 16.93 2.18 12.23
C GLU A 166 17.18 0.67 12.11
N LYS A 167 16.91 -0.07 13.19
CA LYS A 167 17.08 -1.54 13.20
C LYS A 167 16.07 -2.27 12.32
N ASP A 168 14.92 -1.65 12.05
CA ASP A 168 13.88 -2.24 11.20
C ASP A 168 14.32 -2.33 9.73
N ASP A 169 15.25 -1.46 9.32
CA ASP A 169 15.81 -1.45 7.98
C ASP A 169 16.97 -2.44 7.77
N TYR A 170 17.40 -3.12 8.83
CA TYR A 170 18.55 -4.02 8.79
C TYR A 170 18.27 -5.22 7.89
N PHE A 171 19.32 -5.64 7.19
CA PHE A 171 19.35 -6.95 6.57
C PHE A 171 19.25 -8.03 7.65
N LYS A 172 18.36 -9.01 7.42
CA LYS A 172 18.14 -10.17 8.29
C LYS A 172 18.34 -11.43 7.47
N GLY A 173 19.28 -12.28 7.92
CA GLY A 173 19.52 -13.59 7.33
C GLY A 173 18.90 -14.71 8.14
N GLN A 174 19.23 -15.95 7.78
CA GLN A 174 18.95 -17.10 8.63
C GLN A 174 19.77 -16.96 9.93
N SER A 175 19.09 -16.97 11.07
CA SER A 175 19.76 -17.13 12.35
C SER A 175 20.29 -18.57 12.43
N LYS A 176 21.55 -18.73 12.85
CA LYS A 176 22.11 -20.05 13.14
C LYS A 176 21.36 -20.74 14.27
#